data_AF-A0A117Q0M5-F1
#
_entry.id   AF-A0A117Q0M5-F1
#
_cell.length_a   1.000
_cell.length_b   1.000
_cell.length_c   1.000
_cell.angle_alpha   90.00
_cell.angle_beta   90.00
_cell.angle_gamma   90.00
#
_symmetry.space_group_name_H-M   'P 1'
#
loop_
_entity.id
_entity.type
_entity.pdbx_description
1 polymer ?
#
loop_
_entity_poly.entity_id
_entity_poly.type
_entity_poly.pdbx_seq_one_letter_code
_entity_poly.pdbx_strand_id
1 'polypeptide(L)'
;MTSTALTRRGSDGAPGWDHPVEPARLPEEAAMHKALAKIRAWTPYDGDAVLDDVADALDTVATPDDRVEELGLRLRGHLMHLVGAALNYVAEEKDQPEPRIKQARYLREQEIPGDYQQALGHLRQMGWAVNELLDLLVEHEIMKTPDSLKDGSLPVFAEAQPLVAPGTKTGLAVASASIVVLDQTQGGRP
;
A
#
# COMPACT_ATOMS: atom_id res chain seq x y z
N MET A 1 -67.83 -11.61 -17.59
CA MET A 1 -66.49 -11.32 -17.04
C MET A 1 -65.49 -12.05 -17.91
N THR A 2 -64.85 -11.33 -18.84
CA THR A 2 -64.01 -11.90 -19.90
C THR A 2 -62.56 -11.66 -19.53
N SER A 3 -61.83 -12.74 -19.23
CA SER A 3 -60.43 -12.69 -18.80
C SER A 3 -59.54 -12.52 -20.03
N THR A 4 -58.90 -11.35 -20.13
CA THR A 4 -57.96 -11.05 -21.20
C THR A 4 -56.61 -11.69 -20.89
N ALA A 5 -56.25 -12.72 -21.65
CA ALA A 5 -54.94 -13.37 -21.58
C ALA A 5 -53.85 -12.42 -22.10
N LEU A 6 -52.87 -12.12 -21.24
CA LEU A 6 -51.64 -11.39 -21.60
C LEU A 6 -50.72 -12.32 -22.40
N THR A 7 -50.61 -12.06 -23.70
CA THR A 7 -49.66 -12.75 -24.57
C THR A 7 -48.24 -12.35 -24.20
N ARG A 8 -47.44 -13.32 -23.75
CA ARG A 8 -46.00 -13.20 -23.46
C ARG A 8 -45.28 -12.66 -24.70
N ARG A 9 -44.75 -11.44 -24.61
CA ARG A 9 -43.88 -10.83 -25.62
C ARG A 9 -42.65 -11.72 -25.81
N GLY A 10 -42.48 -12.24 -27.03
CA GLY A 10 -41.32 -13.02 -27.44
C GLY A 10 -40.04 -12.20 -27.29
N SER A 11 -39.04 -12.78 -26.64
CA SER A 11 -37.68 -12.25 -26.57
C SER A 11 -36.93 -12.63 -27.83
N ASP A 12 -37.13 -11.88 -28.91
CA ASP A 12 -36.26 -11.94 -30.09
C ASP A 12 -34.97 -11.17 -29.80
N GLY A 13 -33.83 -11.87 -29.81
CA GLY A 13 -32.54 -11.26 -30.09
C GLY A 13 -31.56 -10.99 -28.94
N ALA A 14 -31.65 -11.68 -27.79
CA ALA A 14 -30.50 -11.69 -26.87
C ALA A 14 -29.39 -12.57 -27.49
N PRO A 15 -28.15 -12.08 -27.66
CA PRO A 15 -27.04 -12.93 -28.09
C PRO A 15 -26.92 -14.09 -27.11
N GLY A 16 -27.17 -15.30 -27.60
CA GLY A 16 -27.06 -16.52 -26.82
C GLY A 16 -25.60 -16.68 -26.40
N TRP A 17 -25.36 -16.59 -25.09
CA TRP A 17 -24.07 -16.89 -24.51
C TRP A 17 -23.82 -18.40 -24.60
N ASP A 18 -23.50 -18.90 -25.79
CA ASP A 18 -23.32 -20.32 -26.11
C ASP A 18 -21.91 -20.80 -25.73
N HIS A 19 -21.47 -20.42 -24.53
CA HIS A 19 -20.28 -20.96 -23.90
C HIS A 19 -20.69 -22.18 -23.06
N PRO A 20 -20.04 -23.34 -23.21
CA PRO A 20 -20.29 -24.48 -22.34
C PRO A 20 -19.82 -24.10 -20.94
N VAL A 21 -20.75 -23.63 -20.12
CA VAL A 21 -20.50 -23.42 -18.69
C VAL A 21 -20.49 -24.81 -18.06
N GLU A 22 -19.33 -25.24 -17.59
CA GLU A 22 -19.23 -26.44 -16.77
C GLU A 22 -20.24 -26.32 -15.61
N PRO A 23 -21.03 -27.37 -15.31
CA PRO A 23 -21.98 -27.31 -14.21
C PRO A 23 -21.28 -26.87 -12.94
N ALA A 24 -21.84 -25.85 -12.26
CA ALA A 24 -21.25 -25.32 -11.04
C ALA A 24 -21.05 -26.45 -10.01
N ARG A 25 -19.79 -26.83 -9.78
CA ARG A 25 -19.45 -27.80 -8.75
C ARG A 25 -19.49 -27.07 -7.41
N LEU A 26 -20.51 -27.38 -6.61
CA LEU A 26 -20.61 -26.83 -5.26
C LEU A 26 -19.39 -27.27 -4.44
N PRO A 27 -18.74 -26.36 -3.69
CA PRO A 27 -17.65 -26.73 -2.81
C PRO A 27 -18.14 -27.72 -1.75
N GLU A 28 -17.27 -28.65 -1.35
CA GLU A 28 -17.59 -29.61 -0.29
C GLU A 28 -18.03 -28.87 0.98
N GLU A 29 -19.08 -29.37 1.64
CA GLU A 29 -19.67 -28.76 2.84
C GLU A 29 -18.61 -28.47 3.91
N ALA A 30 -17.68 -29.40 4.13
CA ALA A 30 -16.56 -29.22 5.06
C ALA A 30 -15.63 -28.06 4.67
N ALA A 31 -15.34 -27.86 3.39
CA ALA A 31 -14.55 -26.74 2.90
C ALA A 31 -15.27 -25.40 3.12
N MET A 32 -16.58 -25.38 2.91
CA MET A 32 -17.41 -24.20 3.15
C MET A 32 -17.48 -23.84 4.65
N HIS A 33 -17.67 -24.82 5.53
CA HIS A 33 -17.62 -24.59 6.98
C HIS A 33 -16.25 -24.08 7.45
N LYS A 34 -15.16 -24.61 6.89
CA LYS A 34 -13.79 -24.15 7.18
C LYS A 34 -13.56 -22.71 6.72
N ALA A 35 -14.06 -22.34 5.53
CA ALA A 35 -13.98 -20.97 5.04
C ALA A 35 -14.80 -20.01 5.91
N LEU A 36 -16.04 -20.37 6.26
CA LEU A 36 -16.88 -19.59 7.17
C LEU A 36 -16.25 -19.40 8.56
N ALA A 37 -15.62 -20.44 9.10
CA ALA A 37 -14.91 -20.34 10.37
C ALA A 37 -13.76 -19.33 10.29
N LYS A 38 -12.99 -19.33 9.20
CA LYS A 38 -11.93 -18.35 8.96
C LYS A 38 -12.46 -16.92 8.79
N ILE A 39 -13.55 -16.74 8.05
CA ILE A 39 -14.18 -15.42 7.86
C ILE A 39 -14.72 -14.89 9.19
N ARG A 40 -15.31 -15.75 10.04
CA ARG A 40 -15.81 -15.34 11.36
C ARG A 40 -14.71 -15.05 12.36
N ALA A 41 -13.56 -15.73 12.24
CA ALA A 41 -12.38 -15.48 13.05
C ALA A 41 -11.50 -14.35 12.47
N TRP A 42 -11.90 -13.74 11.35
CA TRP A 42 -11.15 -12.67 10.73
C TRP A 42 -11.28 -11.40 11.58
N THR A 43 -10.16 -10.97 12.15
CA THR A 43 -10.06 -9.66 12.77
C THR A 43 -9.94 -8.61 11.65
N PRO A 44 -10.77 -7.56 11.64
CA PRO A 44 -10.61 -6.45 10.72
C PRO A 44 -9.20 -5.87 10.78
N TYR A 45 -8.73 -5.34 9.66
CA TYR A 45 -7.48 -4.59 9.63
C TYR A 45 -7.57 -3.39 10.59
N ASP A 46 -6.70 -3.39 11.59
CA ASP A 46 -6.61 -2.35 12.60
C ASP A 46 -5.53 -1.35 12.20
N GLY A 47 -5.96 -0.26 11.57
CA GLY A 47 -5.04 0.77 11.09
C GLY A 47 -4.32 1.51 12.22
N ASP A 48 -4.92 1.59 13.41
CA ASP A 48 -4.32 2.28 14.55
C ASP A 48 -3.19 1.43 15.15
N ALA A 49 -3.41 0.11 15.29
CA ALA A 49 -2.35 -0.81 15.71
C ALA A 49 -1.14 -0.85 14.74
N VAL A 50 -1.38 -0.60 13.45
CA VAL A 50 -0.31 -0.47 12.45
C VAL A 50 0.47 0.83 12.66
N LEU A 51 -0.22 1.95 12.91
CA LEU A 51 0.41 3.23 13.16
C LEU A 51 1.21 3.23 14.47
N ASP A 52 0.75 2.53 15.50
CA ASP A 52 1.50 2.34 16.74
C ASP A 52 2.82 1.59 16.47
N ASP A 53 2.79 0.51 15.69
CA ASP A 53 4.01 -0.22 15.30
C ASP A 53 4.97 0.60 14.44
N VAL A 54 4.43 1.44 13.56
CA VAL A 54 5.21 2.38 12.77
C VAL A 54 5.84 3.44 13.68
N ALA A 55 5.09 3.97 14.64
CA ALA A 55 5.60 4.93 15.62
C ALA A 55 6.72 4.32 16.45
N ASP A 56 6.54 3.11 16.98
CA ASP A 56 7.55 2.38 17.74
C ASP A 56 8.83 2.13 16.92
N ALA A 57 8.69 1.85 15.62
CA ALA A 57 9.82 1.60 14.73
C ALA A 57 10.58 2.88 14.32
N LEU A 58 9.84 3.98 14.13
CA LEU A 58 10.39 5.27 13.70
C LEU A 58 10.82 6.16 14.86
N ASP A 59 10.56 5.77 16.11
CA ASP A 59 10.96 6.53 17.27
C ASP A 59 12.49 6.73 17.33
N THR A 60 12.84 7.90 17.86
CA THR A 60 14.18 8.29 18.25
C THR A 60 14.67 7.49 19.46
N VAL A 61 13.75 7.04 20.33
CA VAL A 61 14.06 6.14 21.45
C VAL A 61 14.29 4.73 20.89
N ALA A 62 15.43 4.13 21.23
CA ALA A 62 15.78 2.81 20.73
C ALA A 62 14.85 1.72 21.31
N THR A 63 14.30 0.88 20.44
CA THR A 63 13.52 -0.31 20.81
C THR A 63 14.39 -1.28 21.62
N PRO A 64 13.95 -1.76 22.79
CA PRO A 64 14.68 -2.79 23.54
C PRO A 64 14.98 -4.02 22.70
N ASP A 65 16.16 -4.62 22.88
CA ASP A 65 16.66 -5.76 22.08
C ASP A 65 15.69 -6.96 22.06
N ASP A 66 15.06 -7.25 23.21
CA ASP A 66 14.07 -8.31 23.38
C ASP A 66 12.75 -8.05 22.63
N ARG A 67 12.52 -6.83 22.16
CA ARG A 67 11.30 -6.42 21.43
C ARG A 67 11.55 -6.22 19.93
N VAL A 68 12.80 -6.21 19.49
CA VAL A 68 13.17 -5.99 18.07
C VAL A 68 12.61 -7.08 17.17
N GLU A 69 12.75 -8.35 17.56
CA GLU A 69 12.25 -9.48 16.77
C GLU A 69 10.72 -9.45 16.68
N GLU A 70 10.04 -9.22 17.81
CA GLU A 70 8.58 -9.14 17.88
C GLU A 70 8.03 -8.01 17.00
N LEU A 71 8.60 -6.80 17.12
CA LEU A 71 8.20 -5.66 16.31
C LEU A 71 8.48 -5.90 14.82
N GLY A 72 9.62 -6.51 14.49
CA GLY A 72 9.96 -6.86 13.12
C GLY A 72 8.98 -7.87 12.49
N LEU A 73 8.54 -8.87 13.26
CA LEU A 73 7.51 -9.80 12.82
C LEU A 73 6.16 -9.12 12.59
N ARG A 74 5.76 -8.20 13.48
CA ARG A 74 4.52 -7.42 13.35
C ARG A 74 4.55 -6.54 12.09
N LEU A 75 5.61 -5.75 11.90
CA LEU A 75 5.80 -4.92 10.71
C LEU A 75 5.82 -5.74 9.41
N ARG A 76 6.46 -6.92 9.42
CA ARG A 76 6.43 -7.82 8.26
C ARG A 76 5.03 -8.32 7.96
N GLY A 77 4.23 -8.62 8.99
CA GLY A 77 2.81 -8.94 8.86
C GLY A 77 2.02 -7.82 8.21
N HIS A 78 2.23 -6.58 8.65
CA HIS A 78 1.61 -5.39 8.07
C HIS A 78 2.00 -5.20 6.60
N LEU A 79 3.30 -5.27 6.27
CA LEU A 79 3.78 -5.20 4.88
C LEU A 79 3.18 -6.30 4.00
N MET A 80 3.03 -7.53 4.53
CA MET A 80 2.38 -8.61 3.78
C MET A 80 0.94 -8.28 3.43
N HIS A 81 0.18 -7.74 4.39
CA HIS A 81 -1.21 -7.35 4.18
C HIS A 81 -1.35 -6.20 3.18
N LEU A 82 -0.60 -5.12 3.39
CA LEU A 82 -0.63 -3.91 2.57
C LEU A 82 -0.19 -4.18 1.14
N VAL A 83 0.88 -4.96 0.93
CA VAL A 83 1.30 -5.37 -0.42
C VAL A 83 0.22 -6.19 -1.10
N GLY A 84 -0.46 -7.07 -0.35
CA GLY A 84 -1.58 -7.86 -0.88
C GLY A 84 -2.72 -6.97 -1.39
N ALA A 85 -3.10 -5.96 -0.61
CA ALA A 85 -4.10 -4.97 -1.00
C ALA A 85 -3.67 -4.16 -2.23
N ALA A 86 -2.43 -3.66 -2.24
CA ALA A 86 -1.89 -2.87 -3.34
C ALA A 86 -1.78 -3.66 -4.65
N LEU A 87 -1.41 -4.93 -4.60
CA LEU A 87 -1.35 -5.77 -5.79
C LEU A 87 -2.73 -6.07 -6.37
N ASN A 88 -3.76 -6.23 -5.53
CA ASN A 88 -5.13 -6.40 -6.01
C ASN A 88 -5.60 -5.14 -6.76
N TYR A 89 -5.26 -3.95 -6.24
CA TYR A 89 -5.55 -2.69 -6.92
C TYR A 89 -4.82 -2.54 -8.26
N VAL A 90 -3.50 -2.77 -8.29
CA VAL A 90 -2.70 -2.65 -9.54
C VAL A 90 -3.18 -3.64 -10.61
N ALA A 91 -3.63 -4.84 -10.22
CA ALA A 91 -4.19 -5.81 -11.16
C ALA A 91 -5.44 -5.30 -11.88
N GLU A 92 -6.19 -4.38 -11.27
CA GLU A 92 -7.37 -3.74 -11.87
C GLU A 92 -6.98 -2.60 -12.82
N GLU A 93 -5.89 -1.86 -12.54
CA GLU A 93 -5.46 -0.70 -13.35
C GLU A 93 -4.59 -1.03 -14.57
N LYS A 94 -4.12 -2.28 -14.74
CA LYS A 94 -3.20 -2.73 -15.83
C LYS A 94 -1.86 -1.97 -15.89
N ASP A 95 -1.53 -1.18 -14.89
CA ASP A 95 -0.28 -0.44 -14.82
C ASP A 95 0.85 -1.26 -14.16
N GLN A 96 2.09 -0.82 -14.36
CA GLN A 96 3.23 -1.45 -13.70
C GLN A 96 3.16 -1.25 -12.19
N PRO A 97 3.61 -2.24 -11.38
CA PRO A 97 3.59 -2.11 -9.94
C PRO A 97 4.45 -0.93 -9.49
N GLU A 98 3.81 -0.05 -8.73
CA GLU A 98 4.37 1.19 -8.20
C GLU A 98 5.66 0.89 -7.37
N PRO A 99 6.71 1.73 -7.47
CA PRO A 99 7.99 1.56 -6.76
C PRO A 99 7.93 1.23 -5.25
N ARG A 100 7.06 1.87 -4.47
CA ARG A 100 6.81 1.59 -3.04
C ARG A 100 6.36 0.15 -2.82
N ILE A 101 5.51 -0.40 -3.69
CA ILE A 101 5.08 -1.81 -3.61
C ILE A 101 6.29 -2.75 -3.77
N LYS A 102 7.17 -2.46 -4.73
CA LYS A 102 8.40 -3.26 -4.94
C LYS A 102 9.34 -3.16 -3.74
N GLN A 103 9.53 -1.96 -3.21
CA GLN A 103 10.38 -1.73 -2.05
C GLN A 103 9.86 -2.43 -0.80
N ALA A 104 8.56 -2.35 -0.53
CA ALA A 104 7.89 -3.03 0.57
C ALA A 104 8.07 -4.55 0.49
N ARG A 105 7.93 -5.14 -0.71
CA ARG A 105 8.20 -6.57 -0.93
C ARG A 105 9.65 -6.95 -0.65
N TYR A 106 10.59 -6.15 -1.15
CA TYR A 106 12.01 -6.39 -0.95
C TYR A 106 12.39 -6.37 0.54
N LEU A 107 11.87 -5.42 1.30
CA LEU A 107 12.12 -5.33 2.75
C LEU A 107 11.46 -6.49 3.51
N ARG A 108 10.23 -6.86 3.16
CA ARG A 108 9.52 -8.00 3.77
C ARG A 108 10.27 -9.33 3.61
N GLU A 109 10.93 -9.54 2.47
CA GLU A 109 11.62 -10.79 2.12
C GLU A 109 13.03 -10.88 2.73
N GLN A 110 13.61 -9.77 3.18
CA GLN A 110 14.90 -9.78 3.88
C GLN A 110 14.78 -10.32 5.29
N GLU A 111 15.75 -11.14 5.69
CA GLU A 111 15.92 -11.55 7.08
C GLU A 111 16.31 -10.34 7.96
N ILE A 112 15.80 -10.30 9.20
CA ILE A 112 16.18 -9.26 10.14
C ILE A 112 17.65 -9.52 10.53
N PRO A 113 18.54 -8.52 10.40
CA PRO A 113 19.94 -8.69 10.79
C PRO A 113 20.07 -9.08 12.27
N GLY A 114 20.98 -10.01 12.57
CA GLY A 114 21.25 -10.42 13.97
C GLY A 114 22.05 -9.40 14.79
N ASP A 115 22.68 -8.42 14.14
CA ASP A 115 23.31 -7.28 14.82
C ASP A 115 22.25 -6.24 15.20
N TYR A 116 22.18 -5.87 16.47
CA TYR A 116 21.14 -4.99 17.01
C TYR A 116 21.05 -3.63 16.29
N GLN A 117 22.18 -3.00 15.94
CA GLN A 117 22.14 -1.70 15.25
C GLN A 117 21.63 -1.84 13.81
N GLN A 118 22.03 -2.90 13.12
CA GLN A 118 21.50 -3.23 11.81
C GLN A 118 20.01 -3.60 11.87
N ALA A 119 19.59 -4.31 12.93
CA ALA A 119 18.19 -4.67 13.16
C ALA A 119 17.32 -3.43 13.35
N LEU A 120 17.75 -2.47 14.19
CA LEU A 120 17.05 -1.18 14.34
C LEU A 120 16.96 -0.40 13.02
N GLY A 121 18.04 -0.39 12.23
CA GLY A 121 18.05 0.21 10.90
C GLY A 121 17.03 -0.45 9.97
N HIS A 122 16.94 -1.78 10.01
CA HIS A 122 15.99 -2.55 9.22
C HIS A 122 14.54 -2.33 9.69
N LEU A 123 14.29 -2.25 11.00
CA LEU A 123 12.97 -1.90 11.55
C LEU A 123 12.50 -0.53 11.08
N ARG A 124 13.38 0.48 11.10
CA ARG A 124 13.06 1.83 10.58
C ARG A 124 12.72 1.81 9.10
N GLN A 125 13.47 1.05 8.31
CA GLN A 125 13.17 0.89 6.88
C GLN A 125 11.81 0.23 6.66
N MET A 126 11.48 -0.80 7.44
CA MET A 126 10.17 -1.45 7.38
C MET A 126 9.05 -0.50 7.83
N GLY A 127 9.22 0.23 8.94
CA GLY A 127 8.26 1.21 9.43
C GLY A 127 7.96 2.30 8.39
N TRP A 128 9.01 2.83 7.75
CA TRP A 128 8.84 3.81 6.66
C TRP A 128 8.10 3.22 5.46
N ALA A 129 8.43 1.99 5.05
CA ALA A 129 7.74 1.32 3.95
C ALA A 129 6.27 1.00 4.26
N VAL A 130 5.93 0.66 5.52
CA VAL A 130 4.54 0.50 5.96
C VAL A 130 3.80 1.82 5.83
N ASN A 131 4.37 2.93 6.33
CA ASN A 131 3.75 4.25 6.25
C ASN A 131 3.47 4.67 4.80
N GLU A 132 4.49 4.62 3.94
CA GLU A 132 4.35 5.02 2.52
C GLU A 132 3.30 4.17 1.77
N LEU A 133 3.22 2.88 2.09
CA LEU A 133 2.27 2.00 1.43
C LEU A 133 0.84 2.21 1.97
N LEU A 134 0.69 2.53 3.26
CA LEU A 134 -0.57 2.95 3.85
C LEU A 134 -1.08 4.25 3.19
N ASP A 135 -0.21 5.25 3.07
CA ASP A 135 -0.53 6.54 2.44
C ASP A 135 -0.97 6.36 0.99
N LEU A 136 -0.23 5.55 0.21
CA LEU A 136 -0.61 5.20 -1.17
C LEU A 136 -2.01 4.59 -1.23
N LEU A 137 -2.32 3.64 -0.36
CA LEU A 137 -3.60 2.93 -0.39
C LEU A 137 -4.77 3.80 0.09
N VAL A 138 -4.51 4.78 0.95
CA VAL A 138 -5.49 5.81 1.33
C VAL A 138 -5.71 6.80 0.18
N GLU A 139 -4.65 7.24 -0.49
CA GLU A 139 -4.72 8.15 -1.66
C GLU A 139 -5.60 7.59 -2.78
N HIS A 140 -5.56 6.26 -2.97
CA HIS A 140 -6.37 5.55 -3.96
C HIS A 140 -7.72 5.03 -3.42
N GLU A 141 -8.15 5.44 -2.23
CA GLU A 141 -9.42 5.07 -1.58
C GLU A 141 -9.63 3.55 -1.38
N ILE A 142 -8.56 2.76 -1.41
CA ILE A 142 -8.60 1.30 -1.21
C ILE A 142 -8.75 0.96 0.26
N MET A 143 -8.20 1.81 1.13
CA MET A 143 -8.33 1.69 2.57
C MET A 143 -8.92 2.94 3.19
N LYS A 144 -9.69 2.71 4.27
CA LYS A 144 -10.20 3.78 5.11
C LYS A 144 -9.05 4.39 5.90
N THR A 145 -8.96 5.72 5.92
CA THR A 145 -8.05 6.46 6.81
C THR A 145 -8.26 5.99 8.25
N PRO A 146 -7.19 5.58 8.97
CA PRO A 146 -7.23 5.25 10.39
C PRO A 146 -7.94 6.36 11.18
N ASP A 147 -8.69 5.99 12.20
CA ASP A 147 -9.47 6.99 12.96
C ASP A 147 -8.53 8.02 13.63
N SER A 148 -7.32 7.62 14.01
CA SER A 148 -6.28 8.52 14.54
C SER A 148 -5.82 9.63 13.60
N LEU A 149 -5.94 9.44 12.27
CA LEU A 149 -5.54 10.44 11.27
C LEU A 149 -6.68 11.39 10.88
N LYS A 150 -7.90 11.14 11.33
CA LYS A 150 -9.08 11.98 11.01
C LYS A 150 -9.17 13.28 11.79
N ASP A 151 -8.50 13.34 12.94
CA ASP A 151 -8.52 14.50 13.81
C ASP A 151 -7.52 15.60 13.40
N GLY A 152 -6.88 15.47 12.23
CA GLY A 152 -5.97 16.48 11.68
C GLY A 152 -4.63 16.58 12.40
N SER A 153 -4.32 15.65 13.30
CA SER A 153 -3.00 15.53 13.91
C SER A 153 -2.13 14.61 13.03
N LEU A 154 -1.60 15.17 11.95
CA LEU A 154 -0.48 14.51 11.28
C LEU A 154 0.69 14.49 12.28
N PRO A 155 1.29 13.34 12.62
CA PRO A 155 2.62 13.36 13.19
C PRO A 155 3.52 14.10 12.21
N VAL A 156 4.10 15.21 12.66
CA VAL A 156 5.09 15.98 11.91
C VAL A 156 6.36 15.13 11.86
N PHE A 157 6.40 14.17 10.95
CA PHE A 157 7.63 13.49 10.60
C PHE A 157 8.43 14.48 9.76
N ALA A 158 9.49 15.02 10.38
CA ALA A 158 10.35 16.01 9.79
C ALA A 158 10.77 15.62 8.36
N GLU A 159 10.69 16.61 7.46
CA GLU A 159 11.06 16.53 6.05
C GLU A 159 12.29 15.64 5.82
N ALA A 160 12.17 14.77 4.82
CA ALA A 160 13.23 13.91 4.32
C ALA A 160 14.55 14.69 4.13
N GLN A 161 15.53 14.40 4.98
CA GLN A 161 16.91 14.77 4.66
C GLN A 161 17.41 13.81 3.57
N PRO A 162 17.90 14.32 2.43
CA PRO A 162 18.52 13.47 1.42
C PRO A 162 19.77 12.81 2.01
N LEU A 163 19.87 11.50 1.83
CA LEU A 163 21.00 10.67 2.21
C LEU A 163 22.28 11.16 1.51
N VAL A 164 23.07 12.00 2.18
CA VAL A 164 24.41 12.40 1.71
C VAL A 164 25.38 11.27 2.01
N ALA A 165 25.91 10.65 0.94
CA ALA A 165 26.96 9.64 1.03
C ALA A 165 28.24 10.23 1.66
N PRO A 166 28.94 9.50 2.55
CA PRO A 166 30.14 10.00 3.17
C PRO A 166 31.33 9.93 2.20
N GLY A 167 31.79 11.08 1.75
CA GLY A 167 33.17 11.25 1.30
C GLY A 167 33.36 12.04 0.02
N THR A 168 33.44 13.36 0.13
CA THR A 168 34.50 14.15 -0.53
C THR A 168 34.66 15.48 0.19
N LYS A 169 35.82 15.67 0.82
CA LYS A 169 36.33 17.00 1.14
C LYS A 169 36.54 17.74 -0.18
N THR A 170 36.13 19.01 -0.24
CA THR A 170 36.91 20.19 -0.68
C THR A 170 35.92 21.32 -0.95
N GLY A 171 36.10 22.44 -0.24
CA GLY A 171 35.27 23.62 -0.43
C GLY A 171 35.55 24.32 -1.75
N LEU A 172 34.53 24.97 -2.29
CA LEU A 172 34.69 26.21 -3.02
C LEU A 172 33.33 26.93 -3.08
N ALA A 173 33.33 28.19 -2.68
CA ALA A 173 32.25 29.12 -2.93
C ALA A 173 32.01 29.28 -4.44
N VAL A 174 30.79 29.65 -4.85
CA VAL A 174 30.49 30.86 -5.65
C VAL A 174 29.02 30.90 -6.09
N ALA A 175 28.43 32.06 -5.83
CA ALA A 175 27.37 32.79 -6.53
C ALA A 175 26.00 32.16 -6.81
N SER A 176 25.02 32.75 -6.13
CA SER A 176 23.65 32.99 -6.58
C SER A 176 23.57 33.39 -8.06
N ALA A 177 22.67 32.75 -8.79
CA ALA A 177 22.14 33.27 -10.05
C ALA A 177 20.62 33.24 -9.99
N SER A 178 20.03 34.43 -9.90
CA SER A 178 18.60 34.67 -10.04
C SER A 178 18.16 34.34 -11.46
N ILE A 179 17.15 33.48 -11.61
CA ILE A 179 16.44 33.30 -12.88
C ILE A 179 15.37 34.39 -12.97
N VAL A 180 15.61 35.37 -13.84
CA VAL A 180 14.60 36.30 -14.33
C VAL A 180 13.88 35.63 -15.49
N VAL A 181 12.56 35.47 -15.31
CA VAL A 181 11.58 35.13 -16.34
C VAL A 181 11.50 36.28 -17.33
N LEU A 182 11.58 36.01 -18.65
CA LEU A 182 11.00 36.87 -19.68
C LEU A 182 10.70 36.07 -20.96
N ASP A 183 9.39 35.83 -21.08
CA ASP A 183 8.48 35.89 -22.23
C ASP A 183 9.00 35.92 -23.69
N GLN A 184 8.15 35.32 -24.53
CA GLN A 184 8.24 35.12 -25.96
C GLN A 184 8.35 36.41 -26.80
N THR A 185 8.86 36.29 -28.03
CA THR A 185 8.07 36.31 -29.28
C THR A 185 8.96 36.54 -30.52
N GLN A 186 8.65 35.82 -31.60
CA GLN A 186 8.84 36.14 -33.04
C GLN A 186 10.23 36.62 -33.52
N GLY A 187 10.86 36.08 -34.55
CA GLY A 187 10.35 35.54 -35.81
C GLY A 187 11.28 36.04 -36.94
N GLY A 188 11.40 35.29 -38.03
CA GLY A 188 11.88 35.82 -39.31
C GLY A 188 13.36 35.60 -39.67
N ARG A 189 13.57 34.56 -40.50
CA ARG A 189 14.65 34.40 -41.49
C ARG A 189 14.63 35.54 -42.53
N PRO A 190 15.59 35.63 -43.49
CA PRO A 190 16.60 34.66 -43.90
C PRO A 190 18.07 35.00 -43.61
#